data_AF-A0A954W3M9-F1
#
_entry.id   AF-A0A954W3M9-F1
#
_cell.length_a   1.000
_cell.length_b   1.000
_cell.length_c   1.000
_cell.angle_alpha   90.00
_cell.angle_beta   90.00
_cell.angle_gamma   90.00
#
_symmetry.space_group_name_H-M   'P 1'
#
loop_
_entity.id
_entity.type
_entity.pdbx_description
1 polymer ?
#
loop_
_entity_poly.entity_id
_entity_poly.type
_entity_poly.pdbx_seq_one_letter_code
_entity_poly.pdbx_strand_id
1 'polypeptide(L)'
;MIQRLILAVTATLAISSAVVAQETREVFEVEIDAGVDDIWNAFTTTEGLQSWVAPLADINFKVGGKWRANYSENGELGDENTIENTILC
;
A
#
# COMPACT_ATOMS: atom_id res chain seq x y z
N MET A 1 34.58 8.54 -36.72
CA MET A 1 33.72 9.35 -35.82
C MET A 1 32.40 8.65 -35.48
N ILE A 2 31.65 8.15 -36.47
CA ILE A 2 30.35 7.46 -36.28
C ILE A 2 30.43 6.26 -35.31
N GLN A 3 31.47 5.43 -35.37
CA GLN A 3 31.62 4.27 -34.49
C GLN A 3 31.80 4.62 -33.00
N ARG A 4 32.45 5.76 -32.70
CA ARG A 4 32.56 6.26 -31.33
C ARG A 4 31.24 6.80 -30.80
N LEU A 5 30.42 7.38 -31.69
CA LEU A 5 29.09 7.88 -31.38
C LEU A 5 28.13 6.71 -31.10
N ILE A 6 28.17 5.66 -31.92
CA ILE A 6 27.38 4.44 -31.72
C ILE A 6 27.73 3.78 -30.39
N LEU A 7 29.03 3.61 -30.11
CA LEU A 7 29.48 2.98 -28.85
C LEU A 7 29.01 3.78 -27.61
N ALA A 8 29.09 5.11 -27.67
CA ALA A 8 28.64 5.99 -26.60
C ALA A 8 27.12 5.90 -26.38
N VAL A 9 26.33 5.85 -27.46
CA VAL A 9 24.86 5.73 -27.39
C VAL A 9 24.44 4.36 -26.80
N THR A 10 25.07 3.26 -27.23
CA THR A 10 24.81 1.93 -26.65
C THR A 10 25.20 1.85 -25.17
N ALA A 11 26.29 2.51 -24.77
CA ALA A 11 26.70 2.54 -23.36
C ALA A 11 25.68 3.31 -22.49
N THR A 12 25.15 4.43 -22.97
CA THR A 12 24.11 5.18 -22.24
C THR A 12 22.79 4.41 -22.10
N LEU A 13 22.36 3.67 -23.14
CA LEU A 13 21.13 2.87 -23.10
C LEU A 13 21.22 1.68 -22.13
N ALA A 14 22.40 1.06 -22.00
CA ALA A 14 22.61 -0.08 -21.10
C ALA A 14 22.60 0.31 -19.61
N ILE A 15 23.01 1.54 -19.27
CA ILE A 15 23.06 2.02 -17.88
C ILE A 15 21.66 2.35 -17.36
N SER A 16 20.73 2.78 -18.22
CA SER A 16 19.35 3.10 -17.80
C SER A 16 18.54 1.89 -17.34
N SER A 17 18.85 0.68 -17.84
CA SER A 17 18.10 -0.54 -17.47
C SER A 17 18.53 -1.16 -16.14
N ALA A 18 19.67 -0.74 -15.57
CA ALA A 18 20.20 -1.29 -14.32
C ALA A 18 19.70 -0.57 -13.06
N VAL A 19 18.96 0.54 -13.21
CA VAL A 19 18.23 1.17 -12.10
C VAL A 19 16.91 0.42 -11.91
N VAL A 20 17.01 -0.85 -11.50
CA VAL A 20 15.90 -1.46 -10.76
C VAL A 20 15.90 -0.73 -9.42
N ALA A 21 14.89 0.09 -9.18
CA ALA A 21 14.70 0.72 -7.88
C ALA A 21 14.68 -0.40 -6.84
N GLN A 22 15.70 -0.44 -5.99
CA GLN A 22 15.72 -1.33 -4.85
C GLN A 22 14.67 -0.82 -3.88
N GLU A 23 13.47 -1.38 -3.97
CA GLU A 23 12.37 -1.07 -3.05
C GLU A 23 12.82 -1.48 -1.65
N THR A 24 13.13 -0.51 -0.80
CA THR A 24 13.44 -0.75 0.61
C THR A 24 12.18 -1.25 1.29
N ARG A 25 12.02 -2.57 1.33
CA ARG A 25 10.94 -3.22 2.07
C ARG A 25 11.18 -3.03 3.56
N GLU A 26 10.31 -2.27 4.20
CA GLU A 26 10.22 -2.25 5.66
C GLU A 26 9.49 -3.51 6.13
N VAL A 27 10.08 -4.20 7.11
CA VAL A 27 9.50 -5.39 7.74
C VAL A 27 9.40 -5.12 9.23
N PHE A 28 8.21 -5.27 9.78
CA PHE A 28 7.92 -5.13 11.20
C PHE A 28 7.18 -6.37 11.69
N GLU A 29 7.47 -6.77 12.92
CA GLU A 29 6.87 -7.92 13.59
C GLU A 29 6.51 -7.52 15.02
N VAL A 30 5.34 -7.99 15.48
CA VAL A 30 4.84 -7.74 16.83
C VAL A 30 4.13 -8.98 17.35
N GLU A 31 4.33 -9.28 18.62
CA GLU A 31 3.58 -10.32 19.35
C GLU A 31 2.39 -9.66 20.05
N ILE A 32 1.20 -10.21 19.83
CA ILE A 32 -0.05 -9.73 20.42
C ILE A 32 -0.71 -10.89 21.17
N ASP A 33 -1.01 -10.68 22.45
CA ASP A 33 -1.74 -11.63 23.29
C ASP A 33 -3.24 -11.58 22.96
N ALA A 34 -3.62 -12.17 21.82
CA ALA A 34 -4.99 -12.25 21.33
C ALA A 34 -5.22 -13.50 20.46
N GLY A 35 -6.48 -13.90 20.30
CA GLY A 35 -6.85 -14.98 19.39
C GLY A 35 -6.64 -14.58 17.92
N VAL A 36 -6.32 -15.56 17.06
CA VAL A 36 -6.18 -15.33 15.61
C VAL A 36 -7.45 -14.74 15.00
N ASP A 37 -8.63 -15.21 15.44
CA ASP A 37 -9.91 -14.70 14.97
C ASP A 37 -10.13 -13.24 15.37
N ASP A 38 -9.70 -12.84 16.56
CA ASP A 38 -9.80 -11.44 17.02
C ASP A 38 -8.91 -10.53 16.18
N ILE A 39 -7.67 -10.95 15.92
CA ILE A 39 -6.76 -10.24 15.02
C ILE A 39 -7.34 -10.18 13.61
N TRP A 40 -7.86 -11.28 13.08
CA TRP A 40 -8.46 -11.29 11.75
C TRP A 40 -9.63 -10.31 11.66
N ASN A 41 -10.53 -10.32 12.65
CA ASN A 41 -11.65 -9.39 12.70
C ASN A 41 -11.18 -7.93 12.77
N ALA A 42 -10.14 -7.63 13.56
CA ALA A 42 -9.58 -6.27 13.68
C ALA A 42 -9.08 -5.68 12.34
N PHE A 43 -8.75 -6.52 11.35
CA PHE A 43 -8.26 -6.09 10.04
C PHE A 43 -9.26 -6.27 8.89
N THR A 44 -10.32 -7.06 9.08
CA THR A 44 -11.20 -7.49 7.98
C THR A 44 -12.67 -7.07 8.13
N THR A 45 -13.02 -6.41 9.23
CA THR A 45 -14.35 -5.83 9.45
C THR A 45 -14.28 -4.32 9.61
N THR A 46 -15.38 -3.63 9.28
CA THR A 46 -15.48 -2.17 9.45
C THR A 46 -15.28 -1.78 10.92
N GLU A 47 -15.94 -2.48 11.84
CA GLU A 47 -15.84 -2.23 13.28
C GLU A 47 -14.42 -2.50 13.80
N GLY A 48 -13.77 -3.55 13.28
CA GLY A 48 -12.39 -3.88 13.60
C GLY A 48 -11.43 -2.75 13.23
N LEU A 49 -11.51 -2.28 11.99
CA LEU A 49 -10.67 -1.17 11.52
C LEU A 49 -10.91 0.11 12.31
N GLN A 50 -12.16 0.41 12.64
CA GLN A 50 -12.50 1.59 13.43
C GLN A 50 -11.99 1.54 14.88
N SER A 51 -11.69 0.35 15.39
CA SER A 51 -11.20 0.20 16.77
C SER A 51 -9.72 0.58 16.97
N TRP A 52 -8.91 0.60 15.90
CA TRP A 52 -7.47 0.87 16.03
C TRP A 52 -6.79 1.51 14.81
N VAL A 53 -7.34 1.40 13.59
CA VAL A 53 -6.71 1.96 12.38
C VAL A 53 -7.03 3.44 12.23
N ALA A 54 -8.31 3.80 12.19
CA ALA A 54 -8.78 5.16 11.97
C ALA A 54 -10.20 5.33 12.49
N PRO A 55 -10.61 6.53 12.94
CA PRO A 55 -11.96 6.76 13.46
C PRO A 55 -13.06 6.52 12.42
N LEU A 56 -12.78 6.82 11.16
CA LEU A 56 -13.67 6.52 10.04
C LEU A 56 -12.96 5.53 9.12
N ALA A 57 -13.49 4.32 9.01
CA ALA A 57 -12.99 3.31 8.11
C ALA A 57 -14.14 2.44 7.60
N ASP A 58 -13.99 1.87 6.41
CA ASP A 58 -14.83 0.77 5.94
C ASP A 58 -14.08 -0.20 5.03
N ILE A 59 -14.63 -1.40 4.91
CA ILE A 59 -14.04 -2.46 4.09
C ILE A 59 -15.11 -3.28 3.40
N ASN A 60 -14.93 -3.49 2.10
CA ASN A 60 -15.62 -4.52 1.33
C ASN A 60 -14.64 -5.67 1.11
N PHE A 61 -14.56 -6.58 2.08
CA PHE A 61 -13.49 -7.57 2.16
C PHE A 61 -13.64 -8.70 1.13
N LYS A 62 -13.24 -8.41 -0.11
CA LYS A 62 -13.16 -9.33 -1.25
C LYS A 62 -12.15 -8.82 -2.26
N VAL A 63 -11.65 -9.69 -3.14
CA VAL A 63 -10.78 -9.27 -4.26
C VAL A 63 -11.49 -8.21 -5.12
N GLY A 64 -10.77 -7.12 -5.43
CA GLY A 64 -11.30 -5.94 -6.11
C GLY A 64 -12.20 -5.05 -5.24
N GLY A 65 -12.43 -5.44 -3.98
CA GLY A 65 -13.12 -4.64 -2.99
C GLY A 65 -12.30 -3.43 -2.53
N LYS A 66 -12.99 -2.47 -1.93
CA LYS A 66 -12.39 -1.24 -1.39
C LYS A 66 -12.08 -1.39 0.09
N TRP A 67 -10.97 -0.79 0.49
CA TRP A 67 -10.58 -0.58 1.88
C TRP A 67 -10.32 0.92 2.03
N ARG A 68 -11.10 1.61 2.86
CA ARG A 68 -11.06 3.07 2.95
C ARG A 68 -10.89 3.52 4.38
N ALA A 69 -10.14 4.60 4.57
CA ALA A 69 -9.90 5.20 5.87
C ALA A 69 -9.82 6.72 5.78
N ASN A 70 -10.32 7.40 6.80
CA ASN A 70 -10.16 8.82 7.03
C ASN A 70 -9.82 9.05 8.50
N TYR A 71 -8.71 9.74 8.75
CA TYR A 71 -8.18 9.98 10.09
C TYR A 71 -8.81 11.18 10.80
N SER A 72 -9.62 11.97 10.10
CA SER A 72 -10.40 13.05 10.69
C SER A 72 -11.71 12.49 11.26
N GLU A 73 -11.88 12.57 12.58
CA GLU A 73 -13.14 12.16 13.24
C GLU A 73 -14.37 12.91 12.72
N ASN A 74 -14.18 14.15 12.24
CA ASN A 74 -15.25 14.99 11.69
C ASN A 74 -15.29 14.97 10.15
N GLY A 75 -14.52 14.07 9.52
CA GLY A 75 -14.52 13.89 8.07
C GLY A 75 -15.68 13.03 7.58
N GLU A 76 -15.64 12.67 6.30
CA GLU A 76 -16.59 11.73 5.70
C GLU A 76 -15.82 10.76 4.78
N LEU A 77 -16.29 9.51 4.69
CA LEU A 77 -15.71 8.57 3.72
C LEU A 77 -16.10 8.95 2.30
N GLY A 78 -15.10 9.15 1.45
CA GLY A 78 -15.24 9.61 0.06
C GLY A 78 -14.92 11.09 -0.14
N ASP A 79 -14.56 11.82 0.91
CA ASP A 79 -14.01 13.17 0.80
C ASP A 79 -12.57 13.17 0.27
N GLU A 80 -11.97 14.36 0.11
CA GLU A 80 -10.59 14.51 -0.40
C GLU A 80 -9.50 13.94 0.53
N ASN A 81 -9.84 13.69 1.80
CA ASN A 81 -8.92 13.15 2.81
C ASN A 81 -9.04 11.63 2.94
N THR A 82 -9.97 11.02 2.22
CA THR A 82 -10.19 9.57 2.26
C THR A 82 -9.09 8.86 1.48
N ILE A 83 -8.35 8.01 2.17
CA ILE A 83 -7.43 7.08 1.55
C ILE A 83 -8.24 5.90 1.03
N GLU A 84 -8.18 5.65 -0.27
CA GLU A 84 -8.86 4.51 -0.90
C GLU A 84 -7.87 3.49 -1.47
N ASN A 85 -7.83 2.30 -0.85
CA ASN A 85 -7.08 1.16 -1.35
C ASN A 85 -8.01 0.16 -2.04
N THR A 86 -7.44 -0.65 -2.94
CA THR A 86 -8.15 -1.76 -3.61
C THR A 86 -7.45 -3.07 -3.23
N ILE A 87 -8.23 -4.06 -2.81
CA ILE A 87 -7.71 -5.37 -2.42
C ILE A 87 -7.30 -6.14 -3.68
N LEU A 88 -6.00 -6.41 -3.81
CA LEU A 88 -5.38 -7.12 -4.93
C LEU A 88 -5.24 -8.63 -4.63
N CYS A 89 -5.03 -9.43 -5.67
CA CYS A 89 -4.78 -10.88 -5.60
C CYS A 89 -3.29 -11.22 -5.65
#